data_AF-A0A1A6AL52-F1
#
_entry.id   AF-A0A1A6AL52-F1
#
_cell.length_a   1.000
_cell.length_b   1.000
_cell.length_c   1.000
_cell.angle_alpha   90.00
_cell.angle_beta   90.00
_cell.angle_gamma   90.00
#
_symmetry.space_group_name_H-M   'P 1'
#
loop_
_entity.id
_entity.type
_entity.pdbx_description
1 polymer ?
#
loop_
_entity_poly.entity_id
_entity_poly.type
_entity_poly.pdbx_seq_one_letter_code
_entity_poly.pdbx_strand_id
1 'polypeptide(L)'
;MKCYCCDKEINNGEYSEYQLKEDKSKVYVCFECENTYEYYLDKIKRNCLIDGKVYEVSKKDEKVIEKERSLRIEEEEEIRLMDCNKSIFYFTNKQGRVAGIYDNNYQLLRYCNEFLGVDDNFNNDNIQRFTFNFSINKHWIIPEDWDKSLGRIDIYIDDLKKDTYKSKIHNEKNWNEKTRLWWYGRIVCKEEFYNTTFSFCTENNIFDRVYVDYSFICSKSYKLERKIEELLIKDNFKKLEGSK
;
A
#
# COMPACT_ATOMS: atom_id res chain seq x y z
N MET A 1 -17.59 22.13 35.58
CA MET A 1 -18.48 23.10 34.89
C MET A 1 -18.44 22.82 33.39
N LYS A 2 -19.39 23.28 32.56
CA LYS A 2 -19.39 23.00 31.11
C LYS A 2 -19.02 24.22 30.27
N CYS A 3 -18.31 24.00 29.17
CA CYS A 3 -17.99 25.04 28.20
C CYS A 3 -19.23 25.44 27.39
N TYR A 4 -19.55 26.74 27.34
CA TYR A 4 -20.65 27.26 26.53
C TYR A 4 -20.48 27.03 25.01
N CYS A 5 -19.23 26.95 24.55
CA CYS A 5 -18.93 26.79 23.13
C CYS A 5 -19.03 25.34 22.65
N CYS A 6 -18.50 24.38 23.42
CA CYS A 6 -18.35 22.98 23.01
C CYS A 6 -18.98 21.95 23.95
N ASP A 7 -19.67 22.38 25.01
CA ASP A 7 -20.35 21.54 26.02
C ASP A 7 -19.48 20.52 26.78
N LYS A 8 -18.16 20.50 26.53
CA LYS A 8 -17.19 19.68 27.27
C LYS A 8 -17.10 20.10 28.74
N GLU A 9 -16.80 19.15 29.61
CA GLU A 9 -16.47 19.45 31.01
C GLU A 9 -15.13 20.19 31.11
N ILE A 10 -15.13 21.26 31.91
CA ILE A 10 -13.97 22.10 32.20
C ILE A 10 -13.52 21.84 33.63
N ASN A 11 -12.21 21.58 33.79
CA ASN A 11 -11.53 21.53 35.08
C ASN A 11 -11.25 22.93 35.63
N ASN A 12 -11.06 23.04 36.94
CA ASN A 12 -10.80 24.32 37.59
C ASN A 12 -9.47 24.92 37.08
N GLY A 13 -9.51 26.14 36.53
CA GLY A 13 -8.33 26.93 36.16
C GLY A 13 -8.07 27.11 34.66
N GLU A 14 -8.82 26.43 33.79
CA GLU A 14 -8.61 26.46 32.33
C GLU A 14 -9.79 27.08 31.56
N TYR A 15 -10.35 28.16 32.11
CA TYR A 15 -11.50 28.83 31.53
C TYR A 15 -11.48 30.35 31.70
N SER A 16 -12.19 30.99 30.79
CA SER A 16 -12.57 32.40 30.87
C SER A 16 -14.06 32.51 31.21
N GLU A 17 -14.40 33.47 32.07
CA GLU A 17 -15.77 33.78 32.46
C GLU A 17 -16.31 34.93 31.60
N TYR A 18 -17.45 34.70 30.97
CA TYR A 18 -18.15 35.69 30.15
C TYR A 18 -19.57 35.92 30.66
N GLN A 19 -20.18 37.05 30.29
CA GLN A 19 -21.59 37.33 30.53
C GLN A 19 -22.38 37.31 29.22
N LEU A 20 -23.54 36.67 29.19
CA LEU A 20 -24.41 36.72 28.01
C LEU A 20 -25.05 38.11 27.83
N LYS A 21 -25.27 38.50 26.57
CA LYS A 21 -25.89 39.78 26.22
C LYS A 21 -27.37 39.84 26.61
N GLU A 22 -28.10 38.74 26.41
CA GLU A 22 -29.56 38.68 26.57
C GLU A 22 -30.00 38.76 28.03
N ASP A 23 -29.44 37.90 28.89
CA ASP A 23 -29.91 37.70 30.27
C ASP A 23 -28.86 38.04 31.34
N LYS A 24 -27.66 38.50 30.92
CA LYS A 24 -26.52 38.80 31.80
C LYS A 24 -26.04 37.61 32.64
N SER A 25 -26.44 36.40 32.31
CA SER A 25 -25.99 35.20 33.00
C SER A 25 -24.50 34.95 32.74
N LYS A 26 -23.84 34.34 33.73
CA LYS A 26 -22.42 33.97 33.62
C LYS A 26 -22.28 32.64 32.89
N VAL A 27 -21.39 32.61 31.92
CA VAL A 27 -21.02 31.41 31.17
C VAL A 27 -19.51 31.20 31.21
N TYR A 28 -19.08 29.96 31.12
CA TYR A 28 -17.66 29.58 31.14
C TYR A 28 -17.25 29.07 29.77
N VAL A 29 -16.10 29.52 29.28
CA VAL A 29 -15.54 29.10 27.99
C VAL A 29 -14.14 28.55 28.23
N CYS A 30 -13.84 27.35 27.74
CA CYS A 30 -12.50 26.78 27.85
C CYS A 30 -11.50 27.50 26.94
N PHE A 31 -10.21 27.47 27.29
CA PHE A 31 -9.16 28.13 26.51
C PHE A 31 -9.06 27.61 25.06
N GLU A 32 -9.37 26.35 24.78
CA GLU A 32 -9.41 25.81 23.41
C GLU A 32 -10.42 26.58 22.54
N CYS A 33 -11.66 26.73 23.04
CA CYS A 33 -12.70 27.43 22.31
C CYS A 33 -12.44 28.93 22.22
N GLU A 34 -11.83 29.52 23.23
CA GLU A 34 -11.46 30.94 23.21
C GLU A 34 -10.37 31.25 22.18
N ASN A 35 -9.42 30.33 21.98
CA ASN A 35 -8.36 30.48 20.99
C ASN A 35 -8.76 29.99 19.58
N THR A 36 -9.95 29.42 19.42
CA THR A 36 -10.47 29.02 18.11
C THR A 36 -11.21 30.20 17.49
N TYR A 37 -10.71 30.71 16.36
CA TYR A 37 -11.27 31.89 15.68
C TYR A 37 -12.77 31.75 15.34
N GLU A 38 -13.20 30.55 14.90
CA GLU A 38 -14.62 30.26 14.65
C GLU A 38 -15.47 30.45 15.91
N TYR A 39 -15.14 29.79 17.02
CA TYR A 39 -15.92 29.89 18.26
C TYR A 39 -15.87 31.28 18.87
N TYR A 40 -14.71 31.94 18.80
CA TYR A 40 -14.55 33.30 19.27
C TYR A 40 -15.49 34.26 18.52
N LEU A 41 -15.53 34.20 17.18
CA LEU A 41 -16.38 35.09 16.39
C LEU A 41 -17.86 34.69 16.41
N ASP A 42 -18.17 33.39 16.32
CA ASP A 42 -19.52 32.87 16.10
C ASP A 42 -20.34 32.74 17.40
N LYS A 43 -19.69 32.42 18.53
CA LYS A 43 -20.35 32.26 19.84
C LYS A 43 -19.99 33.35 20.85
N ILE A 44 -18.71 33.65 21.04
CA ILE A 44 -18.27 34.59 22.09
C ILE A 44 -18.62 36.02 21.69
N LYS A 45 -18.08 36.52 20.58
CA LYS A 45 -18.33 37.88 20.09
C LYS A 45 -19.81 38.13 19.80
N ARG A 46 -20.52 37.13 19.28
CA ARG A 46 -21.94 37.23 18.94
C ARG A 46 -22.84 37.30 20.18
N ASN A 47 -22.62 36.47 21.19
CA ASN A 47 -23.58 36.29 22.29
C ASN A 47 -23.10 36.80 23.66
N CYS A 48 -21.80 37.04 23.82
CA CYS A 48 -21.20 37.44 25.10
C CYS A 48 -20.80 38.92 25.14
N LEU A 49 -20.73 39.45 26.35
CA LEU A 49 -20.09 40.71 26.67
C LEU A 49 -18.60 40.45 26.87
N ILE A 50 -17.77 41.10 26.06
CA ILE A 50 -16.32 41.05 26.17
C ILE A 50 -15.90 42.31 26.91
N ASP A 51 -15.29 42.17 28.08
CA ASP A 51 -14.96 43.29 28.99
C ASP A 51 -16.16 44.20 29.31
N GLY A 52 -17.34 43.59 29.44
CA GLY A 52 -18.60 44.30 29.72
C GLY A 52 -19.20 45.04 28.52
N LYS A 53 -18.60 44.95 27.32
CA LYS A 53 -19.07 45.62 26.10
C LYS A 53 -19.73 44.66 25.12
N VAL A 54 -20.72 45.17 24.41
CA VAL A 54 -21.36 44.48 23.28
C VAL A 54 -20.52 44.71 22.03
N TYR A 55 -20.09 43.63 21.38
CA TYR A 55 -19.44 43.68 20.08
C TYR A 55 -20.38 43.11 19.01
N GLU A 56 -20.40 43.72 17.83
CA GLU A 56 -21.14 43.23 16.67
C GLU A 56 -20.25 42.37 15.78
N VAL A 57 -20.85 41.33 15.19
CA VAL A 57 -20.21 40.52 14.15
C VAL A 57 -20.35 41.28 12.83
N SER A 58 -19.21 41.60 12.20
CA SER A 58 -19.18 42.28 10.91
C SER A 58 -19.25 41.29 9.75
N LYS A 59 -19.55 41.77 8.54
CA LYS A 59 -19.49 40.97 7.30
C LYS A 59 -18.10 40.36 7.03
N LYS A 60 -17.03 40.97 7.55
CA LYS A 60 -15.67 40.40 7.46
C LYS A 60 -15.52 39.22 8.41
N ASP A 61 -16.06 39.33 9.63
CA ASP A 61 -16.06 38.24 10.60
C ASP A 61 -16.89 37.04 10.10
N GLU A 62 -18.03 37.28 9.46
CA GLU A 62 -18.86 36.22 8.85
C GLU A 62 -18.09 35.40 7.80
N LYS A 63 -17.31 36.07 6.94
CA LYS A 63 -16.46 35.39 5.95
C LYS A 63 -15.35 34.56 6.60
N VAL A 64 -14.80 35.05 7.71
CA VAL A 64 -13.78 34.30 8.48
C VAL A 64 -14.41 33.08 9.13
N ILE A 65 -15.58 33.21 9.74
CA ILE A 65 -16.33 32.08 10.32
C ILE A 65 -16.58 31.00 9.28
N GLU A 66 -17.07 31.38 8.09
CA GLU A 66 -17.37 30.42 7.03
C GLU A 66 -16.11 29.69 6.54
N LYS A 67 -14.99 30.42 6.38
CA LYS A 67 -13.70 29.84 5.99
C LYS A 67 -13.16 28.88 7.04
N GLU A 68 -13.10 29.30 8.31
CA GLU A 68 -12.59 28.47 9.41
C GLU A 68 -13.45 27.22 9.60
N ARG A 69 -14.79 27.34 9.46
CA ARG A 69 -15.69 26.19 9.50
C ARG A 69 -15.40 25.21 8.37
N SER A 70 -15.16 25.69 7.16
CA SER A 70 -14.83 24.82 6.03
C SER A 70 -13.50 24.08 6.23
N LEU A 71 -12.48 24.77 6.73
CA LEU A 71 -11.18 24.17 7.05
C LEU A 71 -11.29 23.11 8.14
N ARG A 72 -12.05 23.36 9.21
CA ARG A 72 -12.27 22.35 10.26
C ARG A 72 -12.94 21.10 9.68
N ILE A 73 -13.97 21.25 8.85
CA ILE A 73 -14.66 20.10 8.23
C ILE A 73 -13.71 19.31 7.34
N GLU A 74 -12.85 20.00 6.59
CA GLU A 74 -11.82 19.37 5.75
C GLU A 74 -10.80 18.61 6.59
N GLU A 75 -10.27 19.21 7.65
CA GLU A 75 -9.37 18.54 8.61
C GLU A 75 -10.03 17.33 9.29
N GLU A 76 -11.28 17.47 9.73
CA GLU A 76 -12.05 16.37 10.34
C GLU A 76 -12.25 15.20 9.35
N GLU A 77 -12.49 15.48 8.07
CA GLU A 77 -12.63 14.45 7.05
C GLU A 77 -11.28 13.84 6.65
N GLU A 78 -10.20 14.62 6.58
CA GLU A 78 -8.83 14.08 6.38
C GLU A 78 -8.42 13.15 7.51
N ILE A 79 -8.66 13.54 8.76
CA ILE A 79 -8.41 12.71 9.95
C ILE A 79 -9.24 11.42 9.86
N ARG A 80 -10.52 11.54 9.51
CA ARG A 80 -11.39 10.38 9.31
C ARG A 80 -10.89 9.44 8.23
N LEU A 81 -10.46 9.97 7.08
CA LEU A 81 -9.91 9.17 5.97
C LEU A 81 -8.60 8.49 6.37
N MET A 82 -7.74 9.17 7.13
CA MET A 82 -6.50 8.60 7.66
C MET A 82 -6.79 7.47 8.65
N ASP A 83 -7.78 7.65 9.54
CA ASP A 83 -8.24 6.61 10.46
C ASP A 83 -8.86 5.41 9.74
N CYS A 84 -9.70 5.65 8.71
CA CYS A 84 -10.29 4.59 7.90
C CYS A 84 -9.27 3.77 7.09
N ASN A 85 -8.08 4.34 6.84
CA ASN A 85 -7.05 3.70 6.03
C ASN A 85 -5.95 3.00 6.85
N LYS A 86 -6.06 2.96 8.19
CA LYS A 86 -5.10 2.26 9.05
C LYS A 86 -5.10 0.76 8.73
N SER A 87 -4.14 0.35 7.91
CA SER A 87 -3.93 -1.03 7.49
C SER A 87 -2.54 -1.50 7.88
N ILE A 88 -2.40 -2.77 8.26
CA ILE A 88 -1.09 -3.40 8.39
C ILE A 88 -0.68 -3.97 7.03
N PHE A 89 0.53 -3.63 6.60
CA PHE A 89 1.13 -4.16 5.39
C PHE A 89 1.95 -5.39 5.74
N TYR A 90 1.54 -6.56 5.24
CA TYR A 90 2.26 -7.82 5.45
C TYR A 90 2.98 -8.25 4.18
N PHE A 91 4.30 -8.35 4.27
CA PHE A 91 5.20 -8.72 3.19
C PHE A 91 5.68 -10.16 3.39
N THR A 92 5.34 -11.09 2.50
CA THR A 92 5.84 -12.48 2.63
C THR A 92 6.06 -13.22 1.33
N ASN A 93 7.05 -14.12 1.35
CA ASN A 93 7.49 -14.94 0.21
C ASN A 93 7.11 -16.41 0.33
N LYS A 94 6.37 -16.82 1.38
CA LYS A 94 5.99 -18.23 1.58
C LYS A 94 4.62 -18.51 0.94
N GLN A 95 4.61 -19.24 -0.17
CA GLN A 95 3.38 -19.87 -0.69
C GLN A 95 3.01 -21.06 0.21
N GLY A 96 1.77 -21.11 0.69
CA GLY A 96 1.22 -22.30 1.30
C GLY A 96 1.64 -22.57 2.76
N ARG A 97 1.34 -21.63 3.65
CA ARG A 97 0.86 -21.86 5.04
C ARG A 97 0.72 -20.48 5.67
N VAL A 98 -0.28 -19.77 5.18
CA VAL A 98 -0.76 -18.53 5.79
C VAL A 98 -1.09 -18.88 7.25
N ALA A 99 -1.95 -19.87 7.51
CA ALA A 99 -2.35 -20.31 8.86
C ALA A 99 -1.20 -20.44 9.88
N GLY A 100 -0.12 -21.18 9.57
CA GLY A 100 0.94 -21.46 10.55
C GLY A 100 1.91 -20.31 10.84
N ILE A 101 1.90 -19.22 10.06
CA ILE A 101 2.68 -18.00 10.38
C ILE A 101 1.84 -17.01 11.17
N TYR A 102 0.53 -16.93 10.90
CA TYR A 102 -0.37 -16.18 11.79
C TYR A 102 -0.37 -16.82 13.17
N ASP A 103 -0.44 -18.14 13.31
CA ASP A 103 -0.41 -18.79 14.63
C ASP A 103 0.88 -18.47 15.44
N ASN A 104 2.02 -18.29 14.76
CA ASN A 104 3.31 -18.00 15.41
C ASN A 104 3.61 -16.51 15.63
N ASN A 105 3.03 -15.61 14.82
CA ASN A 105 3.25 -14.15 14.90
C ASN A 105 1.97 -13.35 15.23
N TYR A 106 0.88 -14.03 15.59
CA TYR A 106 -0.42 -13.44 15.92
C TYR A 106 -0.28 -12.30 16.94
N GLN A 107 0.55 -12.55 17.95
CA GLN A 107 0.74 -11.65 19.06
C GLN A 107 1.52 -10.38 18.67
N LEU A 108 2.52 -10.49 17.78
CA LEU A 108 3.23 -9.34 17.25
C LEU A 108 2.31 -8.47 16.37
N LEU A 109 1.52 -9.12 15.50
CA LEU A 109 0.57 -8.41 14.64
C LEU A 109 -0.52 -7.72 15.46
N ARG A 110 -0.96 -8.32 16.57
CA ARG A 110 -1.90 -7.70 17.51
C ARG A 110 -1.30 -6.46 18.19
N TYR A 111 -0.06 -6.54 18.67
CA TYR A 111 0.61 -5.36 19.24
C TYR A 111 0.80 -4.24 18.23
N CYS A 112 1.08 -4.56 16.97
CA CYS A 112 1.13 -3.56 15.90
C CYS A 112 -0.24 -2.92 15.64
N ASN A 113 -1.33 -3.69 15.68
CA ASN A 113 -2.69 -3.15 15.56
C ASN A 113 -3.05 -2.24 16.74
N GLU A 114 -2.78 -2.69 17.97
CA GLU A 114 -2.97 -1.90 19.20
C GLU A 114 -2.18 -0.57 19.12
N PHE A 115 -0.92 -0.61 18.67
CA PHE A 115 -0.09 0.58 18.48
C PHE A 115 -0.61 1.53 17.40
N LEU A 116 -1.12 0.98 16.29
CA LEU A 116 -1.66 1.78 15.18
C LEU A 116 -3.10 2.25 15.42
N GLY A 117 -3.74 1.79 16.51
CA GLY A 117 -5.15 2.09 16.81
C GLY A 117 -6.12 1.45 15.81
N VAL A 118 -5.76 0.31 15.24
CA VAL A 118 -6.65 -0.52 14.42
C VAL A 118 -7.49 -1.35 15.38
N ASP A 119 -8.82 -1.26 15.26
CA ASP A 119 -9.77 -1.95 16.14
C ASP A 119 -9.42 -3.44 16.34
N ASP A 120 -9.44 -3.90 17.60
CA ASP A 120 -8.97 -5.24 18.03
C ASP A 120 -9.76 -6.42 17.44
N ASN A 121 -10.82 -6.12 16.69
CA ASN A 121 -11.45 -7.08 15.81
C ASN A 121 -10.49 -7.40 14.68
N PHE A 122 -9.60 -8.36 14.92
CA PHE A 122 -8.63 -8.92 13.99
C PHE A 122 -9.36 -9.52 12.79
N ASN A 123 -9.83 -8.65 11.92
CA ASN A 123 -10.48 -9.01 10.68
C ASN A 123 -9.40 -9.01 9.60
N ASN A 124 -9.34 -10.09 8.84
CA ASN A 124 -8.32 -10.33 7.81
C ASN A 124 -8.27 -9.27 6.70
N ASP A 125 -9.23 -8.34 6.71
CA ASP A 125 -9.45 -7.27 5.75
C ASP A 125 -8.52 -6.07 5.98
N ASN A 126 -8.06 -5.83 7.21
CA ASN A 126 -7.14 -4.73 7.54
C ASN A 126 -5.66 -5.04 7.21
N ILE A 127 -5.39 -6.24 6.68
CA ILE A 127 -4.04 -6.68 6.29
C ILE A 127 -3.90 -6.62 4.77
N GLN A 128 -3.17 -5.62 4.28
CA GLN A 128 -2.77 -5.58 2.86
C GLN A 128 -1.58 -6.52 2.65
N ARG A 129 -1.76 -7.51 1.78
CA ARG A 129 -0.78 -8.58 1.56
C ARG A 129 -0.01 -8.32 0.26
N PHE A 130 1.31 -8.24 0.37
CA PHE A 130 2.20 -8.10 -0.78
C PHE A 130 3.02 -9.38 -0.92
N THR A 131 2.75 -10.14 -1.98
CA THR A 131 3.56 -11.29 -2.38
C THR A 131 4.63 -10.85 -3.37
N PHE A 132 5.89 -11.03 -3.03
CA PHE A 132 6.96 -10.89 -4.01
C PHE A 132 7.01 -12.15 -4.87
N ASN A 133 7.12 -11.94 -6.18
CA ASN A 133 7.30 -13.01 -7.14
C ASN A 133 8.71 -13.60 -6.96
N PHE A 134 8.78 -14.81 -6.40
CA PHE A 134 10.00 -15.49 -5.89
C PHE A 134 11.16 -15.61 -6.88
N SER A 135 10.93 -15.31 -8.16
CA SER A 135 11.91 -15.47 -9.22
C SER A 135 12.67 -14.18 -9.55
N ILE A 136 12.23 -13.00 -9.12
CA ILE A 136 13.01 -11.77 -9.35
C ILE A 136 14.25 -11.78 -8.45
N ASN A 137 15.41 -11.42 -9.01
CA ASN A 137 16.76 -11.56 -8.44
C ASN A 137 17.22 -13.01 -8.22
N LYS A 138 16.56 -13.97 -8.87
CA LYS A 138 17.02 -15.35 -8.83
C LYS A 138 18.32 -15.47 -9.59
N HIS A 139 19.28 -16.18 -9.00
CA HIS A 139 20.60 -16.39 -9.56
C HIS A 139 20.93 -17.88 -9.57
N TRP A 140 21.24 -18.40 -10.75
CA TRP A 140 21.77 -19.75 -10.90
C TRP A 140 23.21 -19.69 -11.41
N ILE A 141 24.05 -20.54 -10.84
CA ILE A 141 25.44 -20.71 -11.25
C ILE A 141 25.55 -22.08 -11.92
N ILE A 142 25.91 -22.09 -13.20
CA ILE A 142 26.19 -23.30 -13.96
C ILE A 142 27.72 -23.46 -14.01
N PRO A 143 28.25 -24.63 -13.58
CA PRO A 143 29.68 -24.87 -13.52
C PRO A 143 30.32 -25.00 -14.92
N GLU A 144 31.63 -24.74 -15.00
CA GLU A 144 32.39 -24.65 -16.27
C GLU A 144 32.40 -25.97 -17.08
N ASP A 145 32.16 -27.10 -16.42
CA ASP A 145 32.15 -28.45 -17.01
C ASP A 145 30.88 -28.76 -17.82
N TRP A 146 29.81 -27.97 -17.64
CA TRP A 146 28.56 -28.15 -18.39
C TRP A 146 28.71 -27.84 -19.88
N ASP A 147 29.39 -26.74 -20.22
CA ASP A 147 29.80 -26.44 -21.59
C ASP A 147 31.15 -25.71 -21.59
N LYS A 148 32.21 -26.46 -21.93
CA LYS A 148 33.60 -25.97 -21.96
C LYS A 148 33.81 -24.72 -22.81
N SER A 149 32.93 -24.49 -23.79
CA SER A 149 33.03 -23.38 -24.74
C SER A 149 32.27 -22.12 -24.30
N LEU A 150 31.51 -22.18 -23.20
CA LEU A 150 30.87 -21.02 -22.57
C LEU A 150 31.49 -20.72 -21.20
N GLY A 151 32.23 -21.69 -20.63
CA GLY A 151 32.82 -21.57 -19.31
C GLY A 151 31.74 -21.52 -18.23
N ARG A 152 32.03 -20.81 -17.14
CA ARG A 152 31.06 -20.59 -16.06
C ARG A 152 29.96 -19.67 -16.57
N ILE A 153 28.71 -20.01 -16.26
CA ILE A 153 27.54 -19.24 -16.66
C ILE A 153 26.75 -18.86 -15.42
N ASP A 154 26.50 -17.57 -15.27
CA ASP A 154 25.65 -17.00 -14.24
C ASP A 154 24.34 -16.53 -14.91
N ILE A 155 23.21 -17.10 -14.49
CA ILE A 155 21.89 -16.77 -15.04
C ILE A 155 21.09 -16.01 -13.99
N TYR A 156 20.55 -14.86 -14.36
CA TYR A 156 19.72 -14.02 -13.51
C TYR A 156 18.33 -13.86 -14.08
N ILE A 157 17.31 -13.84 -13.23
CA ILE A 157 15.99 -13.28 -13.57
C ILE A 157 15.93 -11.89 -12.93
N ASP A 158 15.94 -10.86 -13.76
CA ASP A 158 16.11 -9.47 -13.31
C ASP A 158 14.77 -8.74 -13.19
N ASP A 159 13.78 -9.07 -14.04
CA ASP A 159 12.55 -8.28 -14.15
C ASP A 159 11.32 -9.12 -14.50
N LEU A 160 10.15 -8.50 -14.26
CA LEU A 160 8.83 -9.05 -14.52
C LEU A 160 7.87 -7.95 -14.97
N LYS A 161 7.19 -8.18 -16.10
CA LYS A 161 6.06 -7.38 -16.55
C LYS A 161 4.75 -8.18 -16.46
N LYS A 162 3.69 -7.55 -15.93
CA LYS A 162 2.34 -8.12 -15.88
C LYS A 162 1.49 -7.51 -16.98
N ASP A 163 0.90 -8.36 -17.82
CA ASP A 163 -0.09 -7.97 -18.84
C ASP A 163 -1.43 -8.66 -18.55
N THR A 164 -2.53 -7.90 -18.58
CA THR A 164 -3.89 -8.44 -18.48
C THR A 164 -4.54 -8.47 -19.86
N TYR A 165 -5.23 -9.56 -20.17
CA TYR A 165 -5.90 -9.73 -21.46
C TYR A 165 -7.21 -10.50 -21.31
N LYS A 166 -8.17 -10.21 -22.18
CA LYS A 166 -9.43 -10.95 -22.23
C LYS A 166 -9.29 -12.12 -23.19
N SER A 167 -9.63 -13.32 -22.73
CA SER A 167 -9.65 -14.52 -23.57
C SER A 167 -10.99 -15.25 -23.44
N LYS A 168 -11.38 -15.96 -24.49
CA LYS A 168 -12.58 -16.78 -24.50
C LYS A 168 -12.17 -18.22 -24.77
N ILE A 169 -12.47 -19.14 -23.85
CA ILE A 169 -12.31 -20.57 -24.11
C ILE A 169 -13.39 -20.98 -25.10
N HIS A 170 -13.08 -21.89 -26.03
CA HIS A 170 -13.91 -22.20 -27.20
C HIS A 170 -15.36 -22.67 -26.87
N ASN A 171 -15.67 -22.96 -25.60
CA ASN A 171 -16.97 -23.40 -25.11
C ASN A 171 -17.63 -22.49 -24.06
N GLU A 172 -17.04 -21.33 -23.73
CA GLU A 172 -17.59 -20.42 -22.73
C GLU A 172 -18.32 -19.23 -23.38
N LYS A 173 -19.46 -18.82 -22.82
CA LYS A 173 -20.20 -17.64 -23.29
C LYS A 173 -19.54 -16.31 -22.88
N ASN A 174 -18.79 -16.31 -21.77
CA ASN A 174 -18.26 -15.12 -21.14
C ASN A 174 -16.75 -14.95 -21.41
N TRP A 175 -16.30 -13.71 -21.48
CA TRP A 175 -14.89 -13.38 -21.54
C TRP A 175 -14.27 -13.50 -20.14
N ASN A 176 -13.20 -14.28 -20.04
CA ASN A 176 -12.44 -14.41 -18.81
C ASN A 176 -11.20 -13.51 -18.90
N GLU A 177 -11.03 -12.67 -17.88
CA GLU A 177 -9.82 -11.88 -17.73
C GLU A 177 -8.69 -12.79 -17.25
N LYS A 178 -7.61 -12.85 -18.03
CA LYS A 178 -6.42 -13.62 -17.72
C LYS A 178 -5.26 -12.69 -17.47
N THR A 179 -4.37 -13.13 -16.59
CA THR A 179 -3.10 -12.47 -16.32
C THR A 179 -1.98 -13.29 -16.93
N ARG A 180 -1.16 -12.65 -17.75
CA ARG A 180 0.11 -13.19 -18.24
C ARG A 180 1.26 -12.45 -17.55
N LEU A 181 2.25 -13.19 -17.12
CA LEU A 181 3.49 -12.65 -16.56
C LEU A 181 4.62 -12.88 -17.56
N TRP A 182 5.32 -11.82 -17.94
CA TRP A 182 6.51 -11.85 -18.79
C TRP A 182 7.74 -11.67 -17.92
N TRP A 183 8.60 -12.68 -17.90
CA TRP A 183 9.84 -12.69 -17.14
C TRP A 183 11.00 -12.36 -18.04
N TYR A 184 11.95 -11.59 -17.54
CA TYR A 184 13.16 -11.19 -18.24
C TYR A 184 14.38 -11.50 -17.39
N GLY A 185 15.44 -11.92 -18.05
CA GLY A 185 16.69 -12.25 -17.38
C GLY A 185 17.89 -12.11 -18.29
N ARG A 186 19.07 -12.22 -17.69
CA ARG A 186 20.36 -12.15 -18.37
C ARG A 186 21.20 -13.37 -18.07
N ILE A 187 22.06 -13.68 -19.03
CA ILE A 187 23.03 -14.75 -19.01
C ILE A 187 24.40 -14.08 -19.09
N VAL A 188 25.21 -14.29 -18.07
CA VAL A 188 26.57 -13.77 -17.96
C VAL A 188 27.53 -14.95 -18.08
N CYS A 189 28.31 -14.97 -19.14
CA CYS A 189 29.34 -15.97 -19.37
C CYS A 189 30.71 -15.39 -19.00
N LYS A 190 31.69 -16.27 -18.77
CA LYS A 190 33.10 -15.88 -18.60
C LYS A 190 33.64 -15.11 -19.82
N GLU A 191 33.23 -15.52 -21.01
CA GLU A 191 33.48 -14.77 -22.24
C GLU A 191 32.32 -13.81 -22.49
N GLU A 192 32.55 -12.51 -22.29
CA GLU A 192 31.52 -11.47 -22.36
C GLU A 192 30.78 -11.41 -23.71
N PHE A 193 31.43 -11.87 -24.79
CA PHE A 193 30.82 -11.98 -26.11
C PHE A 193 29.58 -12.90 -26.13
N TYR A 194 29.50 -13.84 -25.19
CA TYR A 194 28.36 -14.73 -25.01
C TYR A 194 27.39 -14.26 -23.93
N ASN A 195 27.48 -13.01 -23.49
CA ASN A 195 26.44 -12.43 -22.65
C ASN A 195 25.19 -12.18 -23.50
N THR A 196 24.04 -12.59 -22.99
CA THR A 196 22.76 -12.40 -23.70
C THR A 196 21.61 -12.26 -22.71
N THR A 197 20.41 -12.01 -23.23
CA THR A 197 19.18 -11.95 -22.45
C THR A 197 18.28 -13.13 -22.77
N PHE A 198 17.34 -13.41 -21.88
CA PHE A 198 16.28 -14.36 -22.13
C PHE A 198 14.96 -13.84 -21.57
N SER A 199 13.87 -14.39 -22.08
CA SER A 199 12.53 -14.12 -21.57
C SER A 199 11.65 -15.37 -21.64
N PHE A 200 10.63 -15.43 -20.82
CA PHE A 200 9.59 -16.45 -20.89
C PHE A 200 8.29 -15.89 -20.33
N CYS A 201 7.16 -16.45 -20.76
CA CYS A 201 5.86 -16.07 -20.22
C CYS A 201 5.30 -17.18 -19.35
N THR A 202 4.56 -16.81 -18.31
CA THR A 202 3.81 -17.75 -17.47
C THR A 202 2.36 -17.34 -17.32
N GLU A 203 1.48 -18.33 -17.31
CA GLU A 203 0.09 -18.22 -16.88
C GLU A 203 -0.16 -19.29 -15.81
N ASN A 204 -0.61 -18.90 -14.61
CA ASN A 204 -0.82 -19.83 -13.48
C ASN A 204 0.40 -20.71 -13.15
N ASN A 205 1.61 -20.14 -13.18
CA ASN A 205 2.91 -20.83 -13.01
C ASN A 205 3.23 -21.89 -14.08
N ILE A 206 2.47 -21.92 -15.18
CA ILE A 206 2.79 -22.72 -16.35
C ILE A 206 3.52 -21.83 -17.34
N PHE A 207 4.77 -22.16 -17.69
CA PHE A 207 5.51 -21.49 -18.75
C PHE A 207 5.41 -22.28 -20.05
N ASP A 208 5.40 -21.56 -21.17
CA ASP A 208 5.39 -22.18 -22.50
C ASP A 208 6.81 -22.52 -22.97
N ARG A 209 7.55 -21.48 -23.39
CA ARG A 209 8.90 -21.60 -23.94
C ARG A 209 9.80 -20.50 -23.41
N VAL A 210 11.09 -20.82 -23.28
CA VAL A 210 12.14 -19.84 -22.99
C VAL A 210 12.70 -19.31 -24.31
N TYR A 211 12.74 -17.99 -24.44
CA TYR A 211 13.29 -17.29 -25.59
C TYR A 211 14.63 -16.68 -25.19
N VAL A 212 15.73 -17.20 -25.72
CA VAL A 212 17.07 -16.62 -25.55
C VAL A 212 17.35 -15.70 -26.74
N ASP A 213 17.83 -14.49 -26.50
CA ASP A 213 18.18 -13.55 -27.57
C ASP A 213 19.35 -14.09 -28.41
N TYR A 214 19.10 -14.20 -29.72
CA TYR A 214 19.96 -14.84 -30.71
C TYR A 214 21.05 -13.93 -31.26
N SER A 215 21.06 -12.64 -30.89
CA SER A 215 21.89 -11.60 -31.50
C SER A 215 23.39 -11.95 -31.57
N PHE A 216 23.91 -12.80 -30.66
CA PHE A 216 25.32 -13.21 -30.63
C PHE A 216 25.59 -14.74 -30.47
N ILE A 217 24.58 -15.58 -30.18
CA ILE A 217 24.78 -16.99 -29.76
C ILE A 217 23.93 -17.99 -30.58
N CYS A 218 23.84 -17.78 -31.89
CA CYS A 218 22.97 -18.57 -32.78
C CYS A 218 23.15 -20.10 -32.66
N SER A 219 24.36 -20.59 -32.37
CA SER A 219 24.65 -22.04 -32.29
C SER A 219 24.52 -22.68 -30.90
N LYS A 220 24.30 -21.90 -29.82
CA LYS A 220 24.19 -22.45 -28.45
C LYS A 220 22.96 -21.95 -27.66
N SER A 221 22.17 -21.04 -28.23
CA SER A 221 20.91 -20.57 -27.63
C SER A 221 19.99 -21.72 -27.23
N TYR A 222 19.86 -22.77 -28.05
CA TYR A 222 19.03 -23.94 -27.73
C TYR A 222 19.52 -24.71 -26.48
N LYS A 223 20.84 -24.70 -26.20
CA LYS A 223 21.40 -25.34 -25.00
C LYS A 223 21.04 -24.52 -23.76
N LEU A 224 21.19 -23.21 -23.85
CA LEU A 224 20.84 -22.27 -22.78
C LEU A 224 19.34 -22.29 -22.50
N GLU A 225 18.52 -22.27 -23.55
CA GLU A 225 17.07 -22.42 -23.48
C GLU A 225 16.69 -23.66 -22.65
N ARG A 226 17.14 -24.85 -23.09
CA ARG A 226 16.86 -26.11 -22.37
C ARG A 226 17.35 -26.06 -20.92
N LYS A 227 18.51 -25.45 -20.68
CA LYS A 227 19.06 -25.38 -19.33
C LYS A 227 18.23 -24.50 -18.41
N ILE A 228 17.76 -23.36 -18.92
CA ILE A 228 16.87 -22.46 -18.17
C ILE A 228 15.54 -23.18 -17.90
N GLU A 229 14.98 -23.91 -18.86
CA GLU A 229 13.77 -24.71 -18.64
C GLU A 229 13.96 -25.77 -17.52
N GLU A 230 15.08 -26.49 -17.51
CA GLU A 230 15.41 -27.43 -16.43
C GLU A 230 15.48 -26.75 -15.07
N LEU A 231 16.10 -25.57 -14.99
CA LEU A 231 16.23 -24.79 -13.76
C LEU A 231 14.86 -24.29 -13.28
N LEU A 232 14.03 -23.76 -14.18
CA LEU A 232 12.66 -23.34 -13.89
C LEU A 232 11.82 -24.50 -13.34
N ILE A 233 11.91 -25.69 -13.96
CA ILE A 233 11.18 -26.88 -13.49
C ILE A 233 11.64 -27.31 -12.09
N LYS A 234 12.95 -27.29 -11.81
CA LYS A 234 13.50 -27.55 -10.46
C LYS A 234 12.97 -26.55 -9.42
N ASP A 235 12.63 -25.36 -9.88
CA ASP A 235 12.10 -24.27 -9.08
C ASP A 235 10.56 -24.20 -9.06
N ASN A 236 9.90 -25.33 -9.37
CA ASN A 236 8.45 -25.52 -9.32
C ASN A 236 7.63 -24.77 -10.39
N PHE A 237 8.26 -24.28 -11.45
CA PHE A 237 7.51 -23.91 -12.64
C PHE A 237 7.05 -25.15 -13.40
N LYS A 238 5.83 -25.11 -13.95
CA LYS A 238 5.31 -26.19 -14.80
C LYS A 238 5.52 -25.83 -16.26
N LYS A 239 6.03 -26.75 -17.07
CA LYS A 239 6.09 -26.54 -18.52
C LYS A 239 4.74 -26.89 -19.14
N LEU A 240 4.30 -26.12 -20.12
CA LEU A 240 3.11 -26.43 -20.91
C LEU A 240 3.36 -27.71 -21.71
N GLU A 241 2.53 -28.74 -21.52
CA GLU A 241 2.63 -29.98 -22.29
C GLU A 241 2.14 -29.73 -23.72
N GLY A 242 3.03 -29.91 -24.71
CA GLY A 242 2.67 -29.86 -26.14
C GLY A 242 3.38 -28.80 -26.99
N SER A 243 4.23 -27.94 -26.41
CA SER A 243 5.08 -27.03 -27.18
C SER A 243 6.26 -27.80 -27.80
N LYS A 244 6.12 -28.16 -29.08
CA LYS A 244 7.21 -28.62 -29.96
C LYS A 244 7.79 -27.45 -30.73
#